data_AF-A0A483A596-F1
#
_entry.id   AF-A0A483A596-F1
#
_cell.length_a   1.000
_cell.length_b   1.000
_cell.length_c   1.000
_cell.angle_alpha   90.00
_cell.angle_beta   90.00
_cell.angle_gamma   90.00
#
_symmetry.space_group_name_H-M   'P 1'
#
loop_
_entity.id
_entity.type
_entity.pdbx_description
1 polymer ?
#
loop_
_entity_poly.entity_id
_entity_poly.type
_entity_poly.pdbx_seq_one_letter_code
_entity_poly.pdbx_strand_id
1 'polypeptide(L)'
;MNRKIPILFVIFTYFLLTSGCNAQNSISKNGFYLSNSSIDITQILSGGPGKDGIPAIDNPVFVTKDKADFLKDVNRVLAVEIDGIAKAYPINILNWHEIVNDSIGDKSFAVTYCPLCGTGAVFSADIAGNHSRFGVSGLLYNSGVLLYDDVTESLFSQILSKAISGPLVNEKLQVLASTHTTWGGWKEQHSDTLVLSTDTGYSRDYTRNPYGNYGASRTLYFPAPIRLASWIRTPSVNLQMLLMVSVIQ
;
A
#
# COMPACT_ATOMS: atom_id res chain seq x y z
N MET A 1 -41.57 -68.03 41.38
CA MET A 1 -42.20 -68.46 40.11
C MET A 1 -42.39 -67.22 39.23
N ASN A 2 -41.54 -67.08 38.21
CA ASN A 2 -41.70 -66.34 36.94
C ASN A 2 -42.45 -64.98 36.84
N ARG A 3 -41.73 -64.03 36.21
CA ARG A 3 -42.17 -63.08 35.14
C ARG A 3 -42.95 -61.83 35.59
N LYS A 4 -42.69 -60.59 35.14
CA LYS A 4 -41.92 -59.99 34.01
C LYS A 4 -41.57 -58.53 34.37
N ILE A 5 -40.41 -58.05 33.93
CA ILE A 5 -39.99 -56.64 33.94
C ILE A 5 -40.60 -55.94 32.72
N PRO A 6 -41.21 -54.73 32.81
CA PRO A 6 -41.50 -53.93 31.64
C PRO A 6 -40.27 -53.07 31.31
N ILE A 7 -39.69 -53.33 30.14
CA ILE A 7 -38.59 -52.58 29.54
C ILE A 7 -39.15 -51.24 29.08
N LEU A 8 -38.84 -50.16 29.80
CA LEU A 8 -39.07 -48.79 29.35
C LEU A 8 -37.98 -48.46 28.32
N PHE A 9 -38.33 -48.48 27.04
CA PHE A 9 -37.47 -48.04 25.94
C PHE A 9 -37.25 -46.52 26.02
N VAL A 10 -36.18 -46.09 26.68
CA VAL A 10 -35.68 -44.72 26.56
C VAL A 10 -34.82 -44.67 25.31
N ILE A 11 -35.41 -44.20 24.20
CA ILE A 11 -34.66 -43.86 22.98
C ILE A 11 -33.91 -42.56 23.29
N PHE A 12 -32.68 -42.68 23.75
CA PHE A 12 -31.77 -41.55 23.88
C PHE A 12 -31.17 -41.29 22.51
N THR A 13 -31.86 -40.47 21.71
CA THR A 13 -31.36 -40.04 20.40
C THR A 13 -30.14 -39.16 20.63
N TYR A 14 -28.95 -39.76 20.53
CA TYR A 14 -27.68 -39.05 20.51
C TYR A 14 -27.66 -38.18 19.23
N PHE A 15 -28.13 -36.94 19.35
CA PHE A 15 -27.92 -35.94 18.31
C PHE A 15 -26.45 -35.55 18.37
N LEU A 16 -25.60 -36.30 17.67
CA LEU A 16 -24.23 -35.92 17.38
C LEU A 16 -24.27 -34.63 16.57
N LEU A 17 -24.16 -33.49 17.27
CA LEU A 17 -23.74 -32.23 16.69
C LEU A 17 -22.32 -32.43 16.18
N THR A 18 -22.17 -33.00 14.98
CA THR A 18 -20.96 -32.84 14.21
C THR A 18 -20.93 -31.38 13.81
N SER A 19 -20.32 -30.54 14.65
CA SER A 19 -19.75 -29.27 14.21
C SER A 19 -18.71 -29.63 13.15
N GLY A 20 -19.18 -29.79 11.91
CA GLY A 20 -18.33 -29.80 10.74
C GLY A 20 -17.64 -28.45 10.73
N CYS A 21 -16.42 -28.40 11.23
CA CYS A 21 -15.50 -27.33 10.91
C CYS A 21 -15.29 -27.46 9.40
N ASN A 22 -16.11 -26.75 8.62
CA ASN A 22 -15.84 -26.51 7.22
C ASN A 22 -14.56 -25.70 7.20
N ALA A 23 -13.42 -26.38 7.10
CA ALA A 23 -12.19 -25.79 6.62
C ALA A 23 -12.44 -25.45 5.14
N GLN A 24 -13.17 -24.35 4.89
CA GLN A 24 -13.07 -23.66 3.62
C GLN A 24 -11.60 -23.32 3.47
N ASN A 25 -10.91 -23.98 2.54
CA ASN A 25 -9.57 -23.61 2.13
C ASN A 25 -9.60 -22.12 1.77
N SER A 26 -9.13 -21.27 2.69
CA SER A 26 -9.09 -19.84 2.48
C SER A 26 -8.05 -19.57 1.39
N ILE A 27 -8.48 -18.93 0.31
CA ILE A 27 -7.56 -18.53 -0.75
C ILE A 27 -6.69 -17.44 -0.15
N SER A 28 -5.38 -17.65 -0.12
CA SER A 28 -4.43 -16.68 0.42
C SER A 28 -3.18 -16.57 -0.46
N LYS A 29 -2.52 -15.41 -0.39
CA LYS A 29 -1.22 -15.16 -1.05
C LYS A 29 -0.39 -14.23 -0.18
N ASN A 30 0.90 -14.53 0.01
CA ASN A 30 1.79 -13.82 0.94
C ASN A 30 1.19 -13.62 2.36
N GLY A 31 0.35 -14.56 2.82
CA GLY A 31 -0.33 -14.47 4.12
C GLY A 31 -1.62 -13.65 4.13
N PHE A 32 -2.01 -13.03 3.02
CA PHE A 32 -3.23 -12.22 2.93
C PHE A 32 -4.43 -13.02 2.45
N TYR A 33 -5.58 -12.81 3.08
CA TYR A 33 -6.86 -13.42 2.71
C TYR A 33 -7.44 -12.81 1.43
N LEU A 34 -7.84 -13.67 0.48
CA LEU A 34 -8.31 -13.28 -0.85
C LEU A 34 -9.71 -13.81 -1.19
N SER A 35 -10.33 -14.67 -0.36
CA SER A 35 -11.59 -15.30 -0.75
C SER A 35 -12.76 -14.31 -0.92
N ASN A 36 -12.68 -13.11 -0.34
CA ASN A 36 -13.65 -12.04 -0.51
C ASN A 36 -13.17 -10.93 -1.48
N SER A 37 -12.20 -11.23 -2.36
CA SER A 37 -11.61 -10.19 -3.20
C SER A 37 -12.65 -9.55 -4.13
N SER A 38 -12.60 -8.22 -4.25
CA SER A 38 -13.42 -7.44 -5.19
C SER A 38 -12.82 -7.34 -6.59
N ILE A 39 -11.68 -8.01 -6.83
CA ILE A 39 -11.02 -8.16 -8.13
C ILE A 39 -10.75 -9.64 -8.43
N ASP A 40 -10.38 -9.95 -9.68
CA ASP A 40 -10.00 -11.32 -10.04
C ASP A 40 -8.68 -11.71 -9.35
N ILE A 41 -8.73 -12.68 -8.44
CA ILE A 41 -7.58 -13.19 -7.68
C ILE A 41 -6.46 -13.74 -8.56
N THR A 42 -6.77 -14.17 -9.79
CA THR A 42 -5.78 -14.68 -10.75
C THR A 42 -4.90 -13.56 -11.29
N GLN A 43 -5.37 -12.31 -11.21
CA GLN A 43 -4.63 -11.10 -11.61
C GLN A 43 -3.77 -10.53 -10.47
N ILE A 44 -3.92 -11.05 -9.24
CA ILE A 44 -3.03 -10.68 -8.13
C ILE A 44 -1.76 -11.51 -8.26
N LEU A 45 -0.62 -10.86 -8.50
CA LEU A 45 0.67 -11.53 -8.72
C LEU A 45 1.60 -11.33 -7.52
N SER A 46 2.52 -12.26 -7.29
CA SER A 46 3.64 -12.01 -6.37
C SER A 46 4.69 -11.17 -7.07
N GLY A 47 5.17 -10.12 -6.41
CA GLY A 47 6.28 -9.30 -6.87
C GLY A 47 7.66 -9.93 -6.64
N GLY A 48 7.72 -11.08 -5.95
CA GLY A 48 8.96 -11.74 -5.52
C GLY A 48 9.19 -11.64 -4.00
N PRO A 49 9.23 -10.42 -3.41
CA PRO A 49 9.28 -10.26 -1.96
C PRO A 49 8.04 -10.84 -1.26
N GLY A 50 8.23 -11.36 -0.05
CA GLY A 50 7.14 -11.70 0.86
C GLY A 50 6.51 -10.45 1.49
N LYS A 51 5.54 -10.65 2.39
CA LYS A 51 5.04 -9.59 3.27
C LYS A 51 6.21 -8.93 4.00
N ASP A 52 6.29 -7.60 3.91
CA ASP A 52 7.36 -6.75 4.46
C ASP A 52 8.78 -7.09 3.97
N GLY A 53 8.91 -7.86 2.88
CA GLY A 53 10.22 -8.13 2.26
C GLY A 53 10.89 -6.86 1.69
N ILE A 54 10.09 -5.82 1.46
CA ILE A 54 10.54 -4.44 1.28
C ILE A 54 10.07 -3.68 2.53
N PRO A 55 10.98 -3.24 3.40
CA PRO A 55 10.58 -2.66 4.67
C PRO A 55 10.07 -1.23 4.51
N ALA A 56 8.88 -0.94 5.05
CA ALA A 56 8.39 0.43 5.20
C ALA A 56 9.28 1.23 6.17
N ILE A 57 9.25 2.56 6.06
CA ILE A 57 9.85 3.46 7.03
C ILE A 57 8.75 3.91 8.00
N ASP A 58 8.81 3.42 9.24
CA ASP A 58 7.81 3.73 10.29
C ASP A 58 8.24 4.87 11.23
N ASN A 59 9.53 5.19 11.25
CA ASN A 59 10.11 6.24 12.09
C ASN A 59 10.97 7.17 11.22
N PRO A 60 10.36 7.96 10.33
CA PRO A 60 11.10 8.79 9.39
C PRO A 60 11.89 9.90 10.10
N VAL A 61 13.18 10.00 9.78
CA VAL A 61 14.05 11.10 10.23
C VAL A 61 14.13 12.15 9.13
N PHE A 62 13.85 13.40 9.49
CA PHE A 62 13.87 14.53 8.56
C PHE A 62 15.04 15.47 8.82
N VAL A 63 15.56 16.05 7.74
CA VAL A 63 16.56 17.12 7.76
C VAL A 63 16.02 18.36 7.04
N THR A 64 16.63 19.52 7.30
CA THR A 64 16.33 20.73 6.53
C THR A 64 16.90 20.62 5.12
N LYS A 65 16.39 21.44 4.19
CA LYS A 65 16.89 21.50 2.81
C LYS A 65 18.41 21.69 2.70
N ASP A 66 19.01 22.47 3.60
CA ASP A 66 20.45 22.80 3.57
C ASP A 66 21.33 21.62 4.00
N LYS A 67 20.74 20.65 4.70
CA LYS A 67 21.39 19.39 5.11
C LYS A 67 21.10 18.24 4.16
N ALA A 68 20.30 18.46 3.10
CA ALA A 68 19.96 17.46 2.10
C ALA A 68 20.99 17.42 0.95
N ASP A 69 22.29 17.33 1.27
CA ASP A 69 23.41 17.31 0.32
C ASP A 69 23.42 16.08 -0.61
N PHE A 70 22.74 15.01 -0.18
CA PHE A 70 22.51 13.80 -0.96
C PHE A 70 21.50 13.97 -2.11
N LEU A 71 20.80 15.10 -2.19
CA LEU A 71 19.85 15.41 -3.26
C LEU A 71 20.35 16.51 -4.19
N LYS A 72 20.39 16.19 -5.48
CA LYS A 72 20.57 17.13 -6.58
C LYS A 72 19.21 17.69 -6.99
N ASP A 73 19.20 18.90 -7.54
CA ASP A 73 17.97 19.60 -7.93
C ASP A 73 17.10 18.82 -8.91
N VAL A 74 17.74 18.03 -9.78
CA VAL A 74 17.07 17.16 -10.76
C VAL A 74 16.44 15.90 -10.16
N ASN A 75 16.76 15.55 -8.91
CA ASN A 75 16.19 14.36 -8.28
C ASN A 75 14.69 14.54 -8.05
N ARG A 76 13.91 13.48 -8.30
CA ARG A 76 12.47 13.51 -8.11
C ARG A 76 12.12 13.36 -6.63
N VAL A 77 11.08 14.06 -6.22
CA VAL A 77 10.46 13.94 -4.90
C VAL A 77 8.95 13.77 -5.05
N LEU A 78 8.35 13.01 -4.14
CA LEU A 78 6.94 13.13 -3.80
C LEU A 78 6.88 14.05 -2.59
N ALA A 79 6.05 15.09 -2.61
CA ALA A 79 6.02 16.08 -1.55
C ALA A 79 4.61 16.36 -1.08
N VAL A 80 4.47 16.79 0.17
CA VAL A 80 3.21 17.18 0.80
C VAL A 80 3.38 18.52 1.50
N GLU A 81 2.30 19.28 1.58
CA GLU A 81 2.16 20.37 2.52
C GLU A 81 0.85 20.17 3.28
N ILE A 82 0.97 20.01 4.59
CA ILE A 82 -0.17 19.78 5.49
C ILE A 82 -0.04 20.78 6.64
N ASP A 83 -1.06 21.59 6.86
CA ASP A 83 -1.10 22.64 7.90
C ASP A 83 0.13 23.55 7.90
N GLY A 84 0.59 23.92 6.69
CA GLY A 84 1.76 24.79 6.48
C GLY A 84 3.12 24.10 6.66
N ILE A 85 3.16 22.80 6.98
CA ILE A 85 4.39 22.04 7.11
C ILE A 85 4.65 21.28 5.80
N ALA A 86 5.71 21.69 5.11
CA ALA A 86 6.14 21.12 3.83
C ALA A 86 7.17 20.00 4.04
N LYS A 87 6.86 18.78 3.62
CA LYS A 87 7.78 17.62 3.65
C LYS A 87 8.00 17.04 2.26
N ALA A 88 9.24 16.73 1.91
CA ALA A 88 9.63 16.06 0.68
C ALA A 88 10.18 14.64 0.94
N TYR A 89 9.74 13.69 0.13
CA TYR A 89 10.09 12.26 0.18
C TYR A 89 10.81 11.90 -1.11
N PRO A 90 12.14 11.74 -1.07
CA PRO A 90 12.92 11.46 -2.27
C PRO A 90 12.56 10.13 -2.92
N ILE A 91 12.31 10.13 -4.24
CA ILE A 91 11.93 8.91 -4.97
C ILE A 91 13.03 7.85 -4.93
N ASN A 92 14.30 8.26 -4.86
CA ASN A 92 15.42 7.32 -4.69
C ASN A 92 15.34 6.54 -3.37
N ILE A 93 14.84 7.13 -2.29
CA ILE A 93 14.57 6.42 -1.03
C ILE A 93 13.30 5.59 -1.16
N LEU A 94 12.23 6.16 -1.70
CA LEU A 94 10.95 5.44 -1.88
C LEU A 94 11.05 4.22 -2.79
N ASN A 95 12.00 4.18 -3.74
CA ASN A 95 12.27 2.97 -4.51
C ASN A 95 12.75 1.78 -3.65
N TRP A 96 13.34 2.02 -2.48
CA TRP A 96 13.84 0.95 -1.60
C TRP A 96 12.86 0.56 -0.50
N HIS A 97 11.85 1.40 -0.24
CA HIS A 97 10.96 1.26 0.91
C HIS A 97 9.48 1.20 0.55
N GLU A 98 9.11 1.75 -0.60
CA GLU A 98 7.75 1.88 -1.16
C GLU A 98 6.75 2.64 -0.28
N ILE A 99 6.93 2.67 1.05
CA ILE A 99 6.02 3.26 2.04
C ILE A 99 6.82 3.99 3.11
N VAL A 100 6.35 5.18 3.46
CA VAL A 100 6.77 5.92 4.66
C VAL A 100 5.50 6.25 5.45
N ASN A 101 5.40 5.72 6.66
CA ASN A 101 4.35 6.10 7.61
C ASN A 101 4.85 7.33 8.38
N ASP A 102 4.18 8.46 8.24
CA ASP A 102 4.59 9.75 8.81
C ASP A 102 3.39 10.49 9.40
N SER A 103 3.67 11.55 10.15
CA SER A 103 2.65 12.44 10.69
C SER A 103 3.09 13.91 10.69
N ILE A 104 2.09 14.78 10.65
CA ILE A 104 2.21 16.22 10.89
C ILE A 104 1.11 16.60 11.89
N GLY A 105 1.51 16.97 13.10
CA GLY A 105 0.57 17.20 14.19
C GLY A 105 -0.20 15.91 14.53
N ASP A 106 -1.52 15.97 14.48
CA ASP A 106 -2.45 14.85 14.67
C ASP A 106 -2.76 14.07 13.39
N LYS A 107 -2.37 14.58 12.23
CA LYS A 107 -2.62 13.95 10.92
C LYS A 107 -1.53 12.95 10.61
N SER A 108 -1.85 11.66 10.74
CA SER A 108 -0.96 10.59 10.26
C SER A 108 -1.38 10.12 8.88
N PHE A 109 -0.38 9.74 8.10
CA PHE A 109 -0.57 9.37 6.70
C PHE A 109 0.54 8.43 6.24
N ALA A 110 0.27 7.71 5.16
CA ALA A 110 1.27 6.91 4.46
C ALA A 110 1.59 7.55 3.12
N VAL A 111 2.87 7.85 2.91
CA VAL A 111 3.42 8.18 1.59
C VAL A 111 3.77 6.88 0.90
N THR A 112 3.14 6.62 -0.24
CA THR A 112 3.28 5.35 -0.96
C THR A 112 3.79 5.59 -2.37
N TYR A 113 4.65 4.71 -2.86
CA TYR A 113 5.25 4.78 -4.19
C TYR A 113 5.32 3.39 -4.81
N CYS A 114 4.82 3.27 -6.03
CA CYS A 114 4.96 2.07 -6.85
C CYS A 114 6.15 2.27 -7.82
N PRO A 115 7.32 1.67 -7.59
CA PRO A 115 8.47 1.82 -8.50
C PRO A 115 8.21 1.25 -9.89
N LEU A 116 7.33 0.24 -9.97
CA LEU A 116 6.93 -0.42 -11.22
C LEU A 116 6.01 0.45 -12.09
N CYS A 117 5.31 1.38 -11.46
CA CYS A 117 4.36 2.30 -12.08
C CYS A 117 4.97 3.70 -12.25
N GLY A 118 5.95 4.07 -11.42
CA GLY A 118 6.45 5.44 -11.35
C GLY A 118 5.48 6.43 -10.71
N THR A 119 4.40 5.94 -10.09
CA THR A 119 3.35 6.70 -9.43
C THR A 119 3.47 6.61 -7.92
N GLY A 120 3.03 7.65 -7.22
CA GLY A 120 2.93 7.65 -5.77
C GLY A 120 1.72 8.44 -5.32
N ALA A 121 1.20 8.08 -4.15
CA ALA A 121 0.01 8.66 -3.55
C ALA A 121 0.19 8.72 -2.04
N VAL A 122 -0.47 9.68 -1.42
CA VAL A 122 -0.48 9.84 0.03
C VAL A 122 -1.89 9.55 0.53
N PHE A 123 -2.01 8.68 1.52
CA PHE A 123 -3.29 8.29 2.09
C PHE A 123 -3.34 8.61 3.58
N SER A 124 -4.51 9.01 4.07
CA SER A 124 -4.75 9.10 5.51
C SER A 124 -4.50 7.73 6.17
N ALA A 125 -3.90 7.75 7.36
CA ALA A 125 -3.76 6.57 8.22
C ALA A 125 -5.08 6.21 8.94
N ASP A 126 -6.03 7.15 8.99
CA ASP A 126 -7.34 6.92 9.58
C ASP A 126 -8.27 6.25 8.56
N ILE A 127 -8.55 4.96 8.77
CA ILE A 127 -9.33 4.12 7.86
C ILE A 127 -10.43 3.45 8.67
N ALA A 128 -11.70 3.67 8.27
CA ALA A 128 -12.86 3.08 8.95
C ALA A 128 -12.87 3.23 10.49
N GLY A 129 -12.34 4.36 11.00
CA GLY A 129 -12.24 4.65 12.44
C GLY A 129 -11.03 4.03 13.16
N ASN A 130 -10.17 3.30 12.45
CA ASN A 130 -8.90 2.80 12.97
C ASN A 130 -7.74 3.67 12.51
N HIS A 131 -6.76 3.83 13.39
CA HIS A 131 -5.48 4.43 13.04
C HIS A 131 -4.49 3.34 12.64
N SER A 132 -4.10 3.31 11.37
CA SER A 132 -3.31 2.20 10.81
C SER A 132 -1.98 2.66 10.25
N ARG A 133 -0.95 1.83 10.40
CA ARG A 133 0.26 1.92 9.55
C ARG A 133 0.08 1.04 8.33
N PHE A 134 0.67 1.46 7.23
CA PHE A 134 0.69 0.67 6.00
C PHE A 134 1.99 -0.11 5.86
N GLY A 135 1.90 -1.32 5.33
CA GLY A 135 3.04 -2.16 5.00
C GLY A 135 3.00 -2.66 3.55
N VAL A 136 4.13 -3.22 3.11
CA VAL A 136 4.30 -3.74 1.76
C VAL A 136 3.87 -5.21 1.73
N SER A 137 2.84 -5.54 0.95
CA SER A 137 2.33 -6.92 0.88
C SER A 137 3.22 -7.87 0.07
N GLY A 138 4.07 -7.31 -0.81
CA GLY A 138 4.78 -8.07 -1.83
C GLY A 138 3.89 -8.56 -2.98
N LEU A 139 2.64 -8.12 -3.03
CA LEU A 139 1.67 -8.46 -4.08
C LEU A 139 1.44 -7.29 -5.03
N LEU A 140 1.04 -7.63 -6.25
CA LEU A 140 0.82 -6.69 -7.34
C LEU A 140 -0.55 -6.92 -7.97
N TYR A 141 -1.19 -5.85 -8.41
CA TYR A 141 -2.36 -5.89 -9.29
C TYR A 141 -2.20 -4.85 -10.40
N ASN A 142 -2.29 -5.26 -11.66
CA ASN A 142 -2.04 -4.38 -12.83
C ASN A 142 -0.68 -3.66 -12.76
N SER A 143 0.37 -4.36 -12.32
CA SER A 143 1.71 -3.83 -12.02
C SER A 143 1.76 -2.77 -10.90
N GLY A 144 0.63 -2.47 -10.26
CA GLY A 144 0.54 -1.64 -9.06
C GLY A 144 0.81 -2.43 -7.80
N VAL A 145 1.57 -1.83 -6.88
CA VAL A 145 1.76 -2.38 -5.54
C VAL A 145 0.42 -2.49 -4.81
N LEU A 146 0.24 -3.59 -4.09
CA LEU A 146 -0.82 -3.75 -3.11
C LEU A 146 -0.22 -3.49 -1.72
N LEU A 147 -0.86 -2.61 -0.98
CA LEU A 147 -0.51 -2.24 0.38
C LEU A 147 -1.34 -3.11 1.34
N TYR A 148 -0.97 -3.14 2.62
CA TYR A 148 -1.86 -3.64 3.66
C TYR A 148 -1.84 -2.71 4.88
N ASP A 149 -2.89 -2.74 5.70
CA ASP A 149 -2.94 -2.05 6.99
C ASP A 149 -2.60 -3.01 8.14
N ASP A 150 -1.88 -2.54 9.16
CA ASP A 150 -1.43 -3.36 10.28
C ASP A 150 -2.54 -3.76 11.28
N VAL A 151 -3.72 -3.13 11.20
CA VAL A 151 -4.85 -3.38 12.12
C VAL A 151 -5.73 -4.54 11.63
N THR A 152 -6.11 -4.52 10.36
CA THR A 152 -7.08 -5.47 9.79
C THR A 152 -6.46 -6.44 8.78
N GLU A 153 -5.21 -6.20 8.37
CA GLU A 153 -4.52 -6.93 7.31
C GLU A 153 -5.31 -6.97 5.98
N SER A 154 -6.11 -5.95 5.72
CA SER A 154 -6.81 -5.79 4.45
C SER A 154 -5.82 -5.40 3.37
N LEU A 155 -5.99 -5.92 2.15
CA LEU A 155 -5.17 -5.50 1.01
C LEU A 155 -5.78 -4.30 0.34
N PHE A 156 -4.98 -3.26 0.11
CA PHE A 156 -5.38 -2.04 -0.57
C PHE A 156 -4.69 -1.88 -1.91
N SER A 157 -5.46 -1.51 -2.93
CA SER A 157 -4.91 -1.08 -4.21
C SER A 157 -4.64 0.42 -4.18
N GLN A 158 -3.36 0.80 -4.38
CA GLN A 158 -2.97 2.22 -4.51
C GLN A 158 -3.71 2.89 -5.68
N ILE A 159 -3.83 2.20 -6.82
CA ILE A 159 -4.45 2.73 -8.04
C ILE A 159 -5.97 2.93 -7.85
N LEU A 160 -6.64 1.96 -7.20
CA LEU A 160 -8.09 2.06 -6.97
C LEU A 160 -8.43 2.88 -5.72
N SER A 161 -7.43 3.23 -4.90
CA SER A 161 -7.59 3.91 -3.60
C SER A 161 -8.65 3.25 -2.72
N LYS A 162 -8.65 1.92 -2.65
CA LYS A 162 -9.58 1.14 -1.83
C LYS A 162 -9.03 -0.23 -1.45
N ALA A 163 -9.60 -0.82 -0.39
CA ALA A 163 -9.38 -2.21 -0.04
C ALA A 163 -10.02 -3.13 -1.09
N ILE A 164 -9.24 -4.11 -1.54
CA ILE A 164 -9.61 -5.11 -2.53
C ILE A 164 -9.89 -6.48 -1.91
N SER A 165 -9.43 -6.76 -0.71
CA SER A 165 -9.75 -7.97 0.06
C SER A 165 -9.50 -7.75 1.56
N GLY A 166 -9.94 -8.69 2.39
CA GLY A 166 -9.83 -8.60 3.85
C GLY A 166 -11.05 -7.92 4.51
N PRO A 167 -11.00 -7.68 5.83
CA PRO A 167 -12.11 -7.14 6.60
C PRO A 167 -12.68 -5.82 6.07
N LEU A 168 -11.83 -4.97 5.47
CA LEU A 168 -12.21 -3.66 4.96
C LEU A 168 -12.55 -3.67 3.46
N VAL A 169 -12.83 -4.82 2.83
CA VAL A 169 -13.08 -4.87 1.37
C VAL A 169 -14.08 -3.80 0.90
N ASN A 170 -13.70 -3.06 -0.16
CA ASN A 170 -14.38 -1.88 -0.72
C ASN A 170 -14.30 -0.57 0.08
N GLU A 171 -13.71 -0.57 1.29
CA GLU A 171 -13.41 0.65 2.03
C GLU A 171 -12.47 1.53 1.21
N LYS A 172 -12.80 2.81 1.10
CA LYS A 172 -12.01 3.77 0.32
C LYS A 172 -10.92 4.39 1.18
N LEU A 173 -9.75 4.58 0.59
CA LEU A 173 -8.70 5.38 1.19
C LEU A 173 -8.95 6.86 0.91
N GLN A 174 -8.81 7.68 1.95
CA GLN A 174 -8.78 9.13 1.79
C GLN A 174 -7.42 9.54 1.21
N VAL A 175 -7.42 10.07 -0.01
CA VAL A 175 -6.21 10.58 -0.66
C VAL A 175 -5.90 11.98 -0.16
N LEU A 176 -4.67 12.21 0.28
CA LEU A 176 -4.15 13.52 0.65
C LEU A 176 -3.43 14.17 -0.54
N ALA A 177 -3.48 15.50 -0.57
CA ALA A 177 -2.82 16.28 -1.59
C ALA A 177 -1.30 16.03 -1.56
N SER A 178 -0.72 15.77 -2.73
CA SER A 178 0.70 15.57 -2.88
C SER A 178 1.18 16.03 -4.26
N THR A 179 2.45 16.39 -4.34
CA THR A 179 3.07 16.93 -5.55
C THR A 179 4.19 16.00 -6.00
N HIS A 180 4.13 15.58 -7.26
CA HIS A 180 5.26 14.95 -7.95
C HIS A 180 6.06 16.02 -8.65
N THR A 181 7.30 16.25 -8.23
CA THR A 181 8.17 17.29 -8.82
C THR A 181 9.64 16.94 -8.67
N THR A 182 10.51 17.85 -9.09
CA THR A 182 11.95 17.80 -8.82
C THR A 182 12.27 18.48 -7.49
N TRP A 183 13.37 18.09 -6.86
CA TRP A 183 13.83 18.69 -5.61
C TRP A 183 14.07 20.19 -5.75
N GLY A 184 14.68 20.61 -6.87
CA GLY A 184 14.89 22.03 -7.17
C GLY A 184 13.58 22.80 -7.26
N GLY A 185 12.62 22.31 -8.05
CA GLY A 185 11.32 22.97 -8.20
C GLY A 185 10.50 23.02 -6.91
N TRP A 186 10.65 22.04 -6.02
CA TRP A 186 10.00 22.05 -4.71
C TRP A 186 10.64 23.07 -3.75
N LYS A 187 11.96 23.02 -3.57
CA LYS A 187 12.65 23.85 -2.57
C LYS A 187 12.67 25.35 -2.93
N GLU A 188 12.45 25.70 -4.19
CA GLU A 188 12.21 27.08 -4.65
C GLU A 188 10.91 27.65 -4.08
N GLN A 189 9.88 26.83 -3.93
CA GLN A 189 8.55 27.25 -3.46
C GLN A 189 8.39 27.07 -1.94
N HIS A 190 9.15 26.15 -1.33
CA HIS A 190 9.05 25.82 0.08
C HIS A 190 10.42 25.97 0.78
N SER A 191 10.74 27.19 1.20
CA SER A 191 12.06 27.51 1.76
C SER A 191 12.39 26.78 3.05
N ASP A 192 11.37 26.41 3.83
CA ASP A 192 11.51 25.79 5.15
C ASP A 192 11.19 24.29 5.12
N THR A 193 11.16 23.70 3.92
CA THR A 193 10.79 22.31 3.75
C THR A 193 11.75 21.35 4.46
N LEU A 194 11.15 20.31 5.05
CA LEU A 194 11.83 19.16 5.59
C LEU A 194 11.97 18.08 4.52
N VAL A 195 13.05 17.33 4.56
CA VAL A 195 13.35 16.27 3.60
C VAL A 195 13.62 14.99 4.35
N LEU A 196 12.99 13.88 3.92
CA LEU A 196 13.29 12.56 4.44
C LEU A 196 14.78 12.26 4.23
N SER A 197 15.48 11.99 5.33
CA SER A 197 16.91 11.72 5.33
C SER A 197 17.23 10.30 4.88
N THR A 198 18.51 10.04 4.61
CA THR A 198 19.04 8.70 4.36
C THR A 198 19.22 7.88 5.63
N ASP A 199 19.03 8.47 6.82
CA ASP A 199 18.99 7.76 8.09
C ASP A 199 17.61 7.12 8.30
N THR A 200 17.40 6.01 7.61
CA THR A 200 16.11 5.27 7.60
C THR A 200 16.08 4.11 8.58
N GLY A 201 17.20 3.85 9.27
CA GLY A 201 17.42 2.60 10.04
C GLY A 201 17.84 1.39 9.19
N TYR A 202 18.02 1.54 7.87
CA TYR A 202 18.43 0.45 6.98
C TYR A 202 19.73 0.75 6.23
N SER A 203 20.59 -0.26 6.06
CA SER A 203 21.80 -0.13 5.24
C SER A 203 21.45 -0.30 3.75
N ARG A 204 21.28 0.83 3.05
CA ARG A 204 20.97 0.89 1.62
C ARG A 204 21.84 1.94 0.92
N ASP A 205 22.13 1.70 -0.36
CA ASP A 205 22.74 2.71 -1.23
C ASP A 205 21.64 3.48 -1.99
N TYR A 206 21.20 4.60 -1.41
CA TYR A 206 20.16 5.45 -2.00
C TYR A 206 20.62 6.26 -3.22
N THR A 207 21.89 6.17 -3.61
CA THR A 207 22.35 6.74 -4.89
C THR A 207 22.00 5.83 -6.06
N ARG A 208 21.67 4.56 -5.78
CA ARG A 208 21.30 3.54 -6.77
C ARG A 208 19.81 3.26 -6.75
N ASN A 209 19.27 2.97 -7.94
CA ASN A 209 17.91 2.47 -8.10
C ASN A 209 17.91 0.93 -8.04
N PRO A 210 17.15 0.29 -7.13
CA PRO A 210 17.07 -1.17 -7.04
C PRO A 210 16.42 -1.81 -8.27
N TYR A 211 15.66 -1.04 -9.06
CA TYR A 211 15.06 -1.46 -10.33
C TYR A 211 15.93 -1.11 -11.55
N GLY A 212 17.18 -0.68 -11.34
CA GLY A 212 18.12 -0.39 -12.42
C GLY A 212 17.59 0.61 -13.44
N ASN A 213 17.58 0.22 -14.72
CA ASN A 213 17.10 1.04 -15.83
C ASN A 213 15.62 0.79 -16.18
N TYR A 214 14.86 0.09 -15.33
CA TYR A 214 13.47 -0.28 -15.60
C TYR A 214 12.60 0.92 -15.99
N GLY A 215 12.75 2.05 -15.30
CA GLY A 215 11.99 3.27 -15.60
C GLY A 215 12.22 3.83 -17.02
N ALA A 216 13.33 3.48 -17.68
CA ALA A 216 13.64 3.85 -19.07
C ALA A 216 13.27 2.73 -20.08
N SER A 217 12.91 1.54 -19.60
CA SER A 217 12.56 0.39 -20.45
C SER A 217 11.11 0.47 -20.94
N ARG A 218 10.87 -0.01 -22.16
CA ARG A 218 9.51 -0.21 -22.70
C ARG A 218 8.91 -1.55 -22.26
N THR A 219 9.74 -2.50 -21.85
CA THR A 219 9.31 -3.84 -21.40
C THR A 219 8.88 -3.79 -19.94
N LEU A 220 7.67 -4.25 -19.65
CA LEU A 220 7.16 -4.33 -18.29
C LEU A 220 7.69 -5.59 -17.60
N TYR A 221 7.95 -5.50 -16.29
CA TYR A 221 8.25 -6.68 -15.47
C TYR A 221 7.01 -7.51 -15.18
N PHE A 222 5.85 -6.85 -15.09
CA PHE A 222 4.56 -7.48 -14.85
C PHE A 222 3.53 -6.99 -15.86
N PRO A 223 2.50 -7.79 -16.19
CA PRO A 223 1.46 -7.35 -17.10
C PRO A 223 0.66 -6.17 -16.52
N ALA A 224 0.28 -5.25 -17.39
CA ALA A 224 -0.67 -4.17 -17.11
C ALA A 224 -1.60 -3.99 -18.33
N PRO A 225 -2.89 -3.66 -18.14
CA PRO A 225 -3.81 -3.40 -19.25
C PRO A 225 -3.26 -2.30 -20.18
N ILE A 226 -3.42 -2.48 -21.49
CA ILE A 226 -2.85 -1.59 -22.53
C ILE A 226 -3.26 -0.12 -22.33
N ARG A 227 -4.49 0.13 -21.87
CA ARG A 227 -4.94 1.49 -21.55
C ARG A 227 -4.14 2.07 -20.38
N LEU A 228 -3.92 1.35 -19.29
CA LEU A 228 -3.15 1.82 -18.13
C LEU A 228 -1.66 2.04 -18.46
N ALA A 229 -1.07 1.23 -19.35
CA ALA A 229 0.35 1.31 -19.68
C ALA A 229 0.79 2.64 -20.32
N SER A 230 -0.11 3.34 -21.03
CA SER A 230 0.16 4.67 -21.60
C SER A 230 -0.02 5.81 -20.59
N TRP A 231 -0.96 5.69 -19.65
CA TRP A 231 -1.27 6.72 -18.65
C TRP A 231 -0.31 6.73 -17.46
N ILE A 232 0.17 5.55 -17.06
CA ILE A 232 1.10 5.36 -15.93
C ILE A 232 2.45 6.07 -16.18
N ARG A 233 2.83 6.34 -17.45
CA ARG A 233 4.17 6.81 -17.82
C ARG A 233 4.24 8.25 -18.37
N THR A 234 3.15 8.99 -18.37
CA THR A 234 3.17 10.44 -18.71
C THR A 234 3.62 11.28 -17.52
N PRO A 235 4.73 12.05 -17.61
CA PRO A 235 5.30 12.80 -16.48
C PRO A 235 4.43 13.93 -15.89
N SER A 236 3.31 14.28 -16.53
CA SER A 236 2.53 15.49 -16.26
C SER A 236 1.12 15.25 -15.70
N VAL A 237 0.71 14.01 -15.46
CA VAL A 237 -0.66 13.73 -15.00
C VAL A 237 -0.73 13.76 -13.48
N ASN A 238 -1.25 14.88 -12.97
CA ASN A 238 -1.60 15.05 -11.57
C ASN A 238 -2.81 14.15 -11.23
N LEU A 239 -2.62 13.16 -10.35
CA LEU A 239 -3.65 12.19 -9.97
C LEU A 239 -4.89 12.88 -9.34
N GLN A 240 -4.70 14.07 -8.73
CA GLN A 240 -5.80 14.89 -8.20
C GLN A 240 -6.83 15.28 -9.26
N MET A 241 -6.43 15.44 -10.53
CA MET A 241 -7.36 15.81 -11.61
C MET A 241 -8.18 14.62 -12.10
N LEU A 242 -7.79 13.37 -11.80
CA LEU A 242 -8.43 12.17 -12.34
C LEU A 242 -9.53 11.60 -11.45
N LEU A 243 -9.43 11.74 -10.12
CA LEU A 243 -10.50 11.29 -9.21
C LEU A 243 -11.83 12.05 -9.41
N MET A 244 -11.80 13.23 -10.03
CA MET A 244 -13.02 13.97 -10.38
C MET A 244 -13.72 13.45 -11.65
N VAL A 245 -13.01 12.78 -12.57
CA VAL A 245 -13.58 12.36 -13.86
C VAL A 245 -14.23 10.97 -13.79
N SER A 246 -13.76 10.09 -12.90
CA SER A 246 -14.33 8.74 -12.73
C SER A 246 -15.55 8.66 -11.80
N VAL A 247 -16.10 9.80 -11.37
CA VAL A 247 -17.35 9.90 -10.57
C VAL A 247 -18.54 10.36 -11.43
N ILE A 248 -18.35 10.62 -12.74
CA ILE A 248 -19.40 11.12 -13.65
C ILE A 248 -19.70 10.16 -14.83
N GLN A 249 -19.32 8.88 -14.76
CA GLN A 249 -19.86 7.84 -15.65
C GLN A 249 -20.14 6.56 -14.89
#